data_AF-A0A5B0FU19-F1
#
_entry.id   AF-A0A5B0FU19-F1
#
_cell.length_a   1.000
_cell.length_b   1.000
_cell.length_c   1.000
_cell.angle_alpha   90.00
_cell.angle_beta   90.00
_cell.angle_gamma   90.00
#
_symmetry.space_group_name_H-M   'P 1'
#
loop_
_entity.id
_entity.type
_entity.pdbx_description
1 polymer ?
#
loop_
_entity_poly.entity_id
_entity_poly.type
_entity_poly.pdbx_seq_one_letter_code
_entity_poly.pdbx_strand_id
1 'polypeptide(L)'
;MENEDFEAFKTSKTIPRVIEEQVLKALSFYPELKETEIHFLFKKKIKGSVMQAQPKISTMFGGKRAYHINISALFQLTNSAIPIHQIPPDIMVGWIGHELGHVMDYENRNTMGMIRFGLGYLFSTRFVKQAERVADTFAVNHGLGRYILKTKHFILDHASLSEKYKQKIARLYLSPDDIVEQVRKLEAEERGNPS
;
A
#
# COMPACT_ATOMS: atom_id res chain seq x y z
N MET A 1 0.27 23.70 12.95
CA MET A 1 -0.69 23.93 11.85
C MET A 1 -0.83 22.68 10.97
N GLU A 2 -0.76 21.46 11.51
CA GLU A 2 -0.87 20.22 10.69
C GLU A 2 -2.11 19.37 11.03
N ASN A 3 -2.89 19.71 12.05
CA ASN A 3 -3.97 18.84 12.55
C ASN A 3 -5.37 19.13 11.97
N GLU A 4 -5.59 20.22 11.23
CA GLU A 4 -6.92 20.53 10.69
C GLU A 4 -7.25 19.84 9.35
N ASP A 5 -6.26 19.25 8.66
CA ASP A 5 -6.44 18.73 7.28
C ASP A 5 -6.80 17.23 7.22
N PHE A 6 -6.53 16.46 8.29
CA PHE A 6 -6.78 15.02 8.28
C PHE A 6 -8.24 14.61 8.53
N GLU A 7 -9.05 15.48 9.13
CA GLU A 7 -10.47 15.18 9.38
C GLU A 7 -11.22 14.89 8.08
N ALA A 8 -10.82 15.56 6.99
CA ALA A 8 -11.40 15.37 5.68
C ALA A 8 -11.18 13.95 5.12
N PHE A 9 -10.12 13.27 5.54
CA PHE A 9 -9.77 11.91 5.12
C PHE A 9 -10.41 10.81 5.97
N LYS A 10 -11.07 11.15 7.08
CA LYS A 10 -11.83 10.20 7.90
C LYS A 10 -13.16 9.81 7.28
N THR A 11 -13.72 10.68 6.43
CA THR A 11 -15.00 10.44 5.77
C THR A 11 -14.94 9.16 4.94
N SER A 12 -15.98 8.33 5.07
CA SER A 12 -16.11 7.03 4.38
C SER A 12 -15.00 6.02 4.74
N LYS A 13 -14.29 6.20 5.86
CA LYS A 13 -13.26 5.26 6.32
C LYS A 13 -13.64 4.60 7.64
N THR A 14 -13.25 3.33 7.78
CA THR A 14 -13.24 2.64 9.08
C THR A 14 -11.78 2.41 9.46
N ILE A 15 -11.29 3.14 10.46
CA ILE A 15 -9.87 3.17 10.84
C ILE A 15 -9.69 2.71 12.29
N PRO A 16 -8.84 1.70 12.57
CA PRO A 16 -8.50 1.35 13.94
C PRO A 16 -7.68 2.46 14.61
N ARG A 17 -8.11 2.90 15.80
CA ARG A 17 -7.49 4.00 16.56
C ARG A 17 -5.97 3.85 16.76
N VAL A 18 -5.48 2.63 16.90
CA VAL A 18 -4.05 2.34 17.12
C VAL A 18 -3.13 2.62 15.93
N ILE A 19 -3.68 2.81 14.72
CA ILE A 19 -2.93 3.16 13.51
C ILE A 19 -3.51 4.39 12.81
N GLU A 20 -4.37 5.14 13.50
CA GLU A 20 -5.15 6.22 12.91
C GLU A 20 -4.25 7.30 12.30
N GLU A 21 -3.25 7.75 13.04
CA GLU A 21 -2.29 8.76 12.57
C GLU A 21 -1.56 8.31 11.30
N GLN A 22 -1.13 7.05 11.24
CA GLN A 22 -0.39 6.52 10.09
C GLN A 22 -1.29 6.34 8.87
N VAL A 23 -2.55 5.94 9.08
CA VAL A 23 -3.55 5.83 8.02
C VAL A 23 -3.90 7.20 7.46
N LEU A 24 -4.17 8.19 8.31
CA LEU A 24 -4.53 9.54 7.87
C LEU A 24 -3.37 10.23 7.15
N LYS A 25 -2.15 10.06 7.67
CA LYS A 25 -0.94 10.54 7.01
C LYS A 25 -0.70 9.87 5.66
N ALA A 26 -1.00 8.58 5.49
CA ALA A 26 -0.90 7.94 4.18
C ALA A 26 -2.00 8.44 3.23
N LEU A 27 -3.24 8.57 3.72
CA LEU A 27 -4.38 9.07 2.95
C LEU A 27 -4.20 10.51 2.48
N SER A 28 -3.49 11.36 3.24
CA SER A 28 -3.27 12.75 2.83
C SER A 28 -2.46 12.91 1.55
N PHE A 29 -1.74 11.86 1.14
CA PHE A 29 -1.05 11.82 -0.15
C PHE A 29 -1.98 11.41 -1.31
N TYR A 30 -3.18 10.88 -1.03
CA TYR A 30 -4.16 10.42 -2.02
C TYR A 30 -5.49 11.20 -1.91
N PRO A 31 -5.52 12.50 -2.26
CA PRO A 31 -6.74 13.30 -2.24
C PRO A 31 -7.91 12.70 -3.04
N GLU A 32 -7.61 11.90 -4.07
CA GLU A 32 -8.58 11.19 -4.91
C GLU A 32 -9.40 10.15 -4.13
N LEU A 33 -8.83 9.60 -3.05
CA LEU A 33 -9.46 8.56 -2.22
C LEU A 33 -10.31 9.13 -1.07
N LYS A 34 -10.47 10.45 -1.00
CA LYS A 34 -11.20 11.14 0.07
C LYS A 34 -12.62 10.59 0.24
N GLU A 35 -13.36 10.45 -0.85
CA GLU A 35 -14.74 9.97 -0.84
C GLU A 35 -14.87 8.44 -1.01
N THR A 36 -13.76 7.73 -1.25
CA THR A 36 -13.75 6.28 -1.47
C THR A 36 -13.99 5.52 -0.16
N GLU A 37 -14.87 4.51 -0.17
CA GLU A 37 -15.13 3.70 1.03
C GLU A 37 -13.98 2.70 1.26
N ILE A 38 -13.24 2.85 2.37
CA ILE A 38 -12.11 1.97 2.71
C ILE A 38 -12.18 1.54 4.18
N HIS A 39 -12.15 0.24 4.41
CA HIS A 39 -12.14 -0.35 5.76
C HIS A 39 -10.76 -0.95 6.06
N PHE A 40 -10.10 -0.43 7.08
CA PHE A 40 -8.84 -0.94 7.58
C PHE A 40 -9.12 -1.99 8.67
N LEU A 41 -8.85 -3.26 8.37
CA LEU A 41 -9.31 -4.38 9.19
C LEU A 41 -8.15 -5.21 9.70
N PHE A 42 -7.99 -5.31 11.03
CA PHE A 42 -7.03 -6.26 11.60
C PHE A 42 -7.49 -7.71 11.39
N LYS A 43 -6.56 -8.55 10.93
CA LYS A 43 -6.74 -9.99 10.78
C LYS A 43 -5.69 -10.72 11.62
N LYS A 44 -6.10 -11.83 12.25
CA LYS A 44 -5.18 -12.67 13.06
C LYS A 44 -4.05 -13.26 12.22
N LYS A 45 -4.33 -13.59 10.96
CA LYS A 45 -3.35 -14.13 10.03
C LYS A 45 -3.69 -13.72 8.61
N ILE A 46 -2.69 -13.24 7.90
CA ILE A 46 -2.73 -13.00 6.46
C ILE A 46 -1.68 -13.91 5.83
N LYS A 47 -2.04 -14.61 4.74
CA LYS A 47 -1.10 -15.55 4.11
C LYS A 47 -0.14 -14.78 3.21
N GLY A 48 1.13 -14.75 3.60
CA GLY A 48 2.24 -14.36 2.73
C GLY A 48 2.43 -12.87 2.52
N SER A 49 1.73 -12.01 3.23
CA SER A 49 1.95 -10.55 3.26
C SER A 49 1.55 -9.97 4.62
N VAL A 50 1.98 -8.73 4.87
CA VAL A 50 1.63 -7.99 6.09
C VAL A 50 0.29 -7.27 5.93
N MET A 51 0.05 -6.72 4.75
CA MET A 51 -1.21 -6.08 4.36
C MET A 51 -1.71 -6.60 3.02
N GLN A 52 -3.00 -6.39 2.74
CA GLN A 52 -3.67 -6.72 1.47
C GLN A 52 -4.87 -5.79 1.21
N ALA A 53 -4.82 -5.03 0.13
CA ALA A 53 -5.96 -4.32 -0.44
C ALA A 53 -6.83 -5.30 -1.25
N GLN A 54 -8.14 -5.22 -1.08
CA GLN A 54 -9.11 -6.04 -1.80
C GLN A 54 -10.40 -5.25 -2.06
N PRO A 55 -11.02 -5.36 -3.25
CA PRO A 55 -12.35 -4.83 -3.47
C PRO A 55 -13.38 -5.64 -2.67
N LYS A 56 -14.37 -4.94 -2.12
CA LYS A 56 -15.55 -5.58 -1.53
C LYS A 56 -16.43 -6.08 -2.67
N ILE A 57 -16.41 -7.40 -2.89
CA ILE A 57 -17.07 -8.08 -4.02
C ILE A 57 -18.54 -7.67 -4.17
N SER A 58 -19.27 -7.48 -3.06
CA SER A 58 -20.68 -7.05 -3.07
C SER A 58 -20.92 -5.66 -3.67
N THR A 59 -19.87 -4.85 -3.82
CA THR A 59 -19.93 -3.47 -4.36
C THR A 59 -19.36 -3.35 -5.77
N MET A 60 -18.73 -4.41 -6.31
CA MET A 60 -18.04 -4.36 -7.62
C MET A 60 -18.97 -4.14 -8.82
N PHE A 61 -20.24 -4.50 -8.68
CA PHE A 61 -21.28 -4.34 -9.70
C PHE A 61 -22.15 -3.10 -9.44
N GLY A 62 -21.91 -2.37 -8.35
CA GLY A 62 -22.59 -1.11 -8.01
C GLY A 62 -21.83 0.11 -8.53
N GLY A 63 -22.49 1.28 -8.50
CA GLY A 63 -21.91 2.55 -8.97
C GLY A 63 -20.81 3.13 -8.06
N LYS A 64 -20.74 2.72 -6.79
CA LYS A 64 -19.66 3.08 -5.84
C LYS A 64 -19.05 1.82 -5.26
N ARG A 65 -17.73 1.67 -5.43
CA ARG A 65 -16.97 0.53 -4.90
C ARG A 65 -16.46 0.83 -3.50
N ALA A 66 -16.36 -0.22 -2.70
CA ALA A 66 -15.74 -0.18 -1.39
C ALA A 66 -14.56 -1.15 -1.33
N TYR A 67 -13.62 -0.87 -0.46
CA TYR A 67 -12.37 -1.62 -0.34
C TYR A 67 -12.10 -2.03 1.09
N HIS A 68 -11.41 -3.16 1.25
CA HIS A 68 -10.83 -3.58 2.51
C HIS A 68 -9.31 -3.54 2.39
N ILE A 69 -8.65 -2.90 3.35
CA ILE A 69 -7.22 -3.04 3.58
C ILE A 69 -7.07 -3.92 4.82
N ASN A 70 -6.78 -5.19 4.57
CA ASN A 70 -6.57 -6.16 5.64
C ASN A 70 -5.15 -6.01 6.18
N ILE A 71 -4.99 -5.93 7.49
CA ILE A 71 -3.70 -5.74 8.16
C ILE A 71 -3.47 -6.89 9.13
N SER A 72 -2.32 -7.55 9.03
CA SER A 72 -1.95 -8.59 10.00
C SER A 72 -1.71 -7.93 11.35
N ALA A 73 -2.39 -8.38 12.40
CA ALA A 73 -2.21 -7.85 13.76
C ALA A 73 -0.78 -8.08 14.29
N LEU A 74 -0.08 -9.07 13.73
CA LEU A 74 1.29 -9.45 14.07
C LEU A 74 2.16 -9.50 12.82
N PHE A 75 3.33 -8.87 12.91
CA PHE A 75 4.41 -9.04 11.95
C PHE A 75 5.25 -10.26 12.34
N GLN A 76 5.17 -11.33 11.54
CA GLN A 76 5.83 -12.59 11.85
C GLN A 76 7.30 -12.57 11.46
N LEU A 77 8.16 -12.92 12.40
CA LEU A 77 9.59 -13.18 12.22
C LEU A 77 9.85 -14.68 12.33
N THR A 78 11.09 -15.11 12.08
CA THR A 78 11.47 -16.53 12.09
C THR A 78 11.21 -17.19 13.44
N ASN A 79 11.55 -16.51 14.55
CA ASN A 79 11.47 -17.04 15.91
C ASN A 79 10.60 -16.19 16.85
N SER A 80 9.90 -15.18 16.32
CA SER A 80 9.13 -14.23 17.14
C SER A 80 8.05 -13.52 16.30
N ALA A 81 7.27 -12.67 16.94
CA ALA A 81 6.33 -11.79 16.25
C ALA A 81 6.31 -10.42 16.92
N ILE A 82 6.18 -9.36 16.12
CA ILE A 82 6.06 -7.99 16.58
C ILE A 82 4.60 -7.55 16.41
N PRO A 83 3.91 -7.05 17.44
CA PRO A 83 2.62 -6.39 17.27
C PRO A 83 2.69 -5.28 16.24
N ILE A 84 1.75 -5.26 15.30
CA ILE A 84 1.85 -4.38 14.12
C ILE A 84 1.93 -2.89 14.50
N HIS A 85 1.27 -2.48 15.58
CA HIS A 85 1.29 -1.11 16.10
C HIS A 85 2.64 -0.71 16.75
N GLN A 86 3.58 -1.64 16.94
CA GLN A 86 4.95 -1.36 17.41
C GLN A 86 5.95 -1.18 16.26
N ILE A 87 5.52 -1.42 15.02
CA ILE A 87 6.35 -1.14 13.85
C ILE A 87 6.55 0.38 13.73
N PRO A 88 7.75 0.87 13.34
CA PRO A 88 8.00 2.29 13.27
C PRO A 88 6.98 3.03 12.38
N PRO A 89 6.50 4.22 12.76
CA PRO A 89 5.41 4.91 12.05
C PRO A 89 5.67 5.13 10.57
N ASP A 90 6.89 5.50 10.17
CA ASP A 90 7.25 5.71 8.76
C ASP A 90 7.13 4.43 7.92
N ILE A 91 7.39 3.26 8.52
CA ILE A 91 7.26 1.96 7.85
C ILE A 91 5.78 1.62 7.66
N MET A 92 4.96 1.91 8.68
CA MET A 92 3.51 1.74 8.61
C MET A 92 2.89 2.60 7.50
N VAL A 93 3.28 3.88 7.43
CA VAL A 93 2.85 4.80 6.38
C VAL A 93 3.25 4.27 5.00
N GLY A 94 4.45 3.71 4.85
CA GLY A 94 4.89 3.11 3.58
C GLY A 94 4.07 1.88 3.18
N TRP A 95 3.80 0.96 4.11
CA TRP A 95 2.90 -0.17 3.83
C TRP A 95 1.50 0.29 3.45
N ILE A 96 0.90 1.20 4.22
CA ILE A 96 -0.45 1.70 3.92
C ILE A 96 -0.47 2.43 2.58
N GLY A 97 0.55 3.25 2.29
CA GLY A 97 0.70 3.94 1.01
C GLY A 97 0.73 2.98 -0.16
N HIS A 98 1.49 1.89 -0.06
CA HIS A 98 1.49 0.84 -1.08
C HIS A 98 0.08 0.22 -1.29
N GLU A 99 -0.63 -0.12 -0.21
CA GLU A 99 -1.99 -0.67 -0.31
C GLU A 99 -3.00 0.34 -0.90
N LEU A 100 -2.84 1.63 -0.61
CA LEU A 100 -3.64 2.69 -1.26
C LEU A 100 -3.30 2.82 -2.75
N GLY A 101 -2.04 2.58 -3.15
CA GLY A 101 -1.65 2.44 -4.55
C GLY A 101 -2.39 1.31 -5.27
N HIS A 102 -2.65 0.18 -4.61
CA HIS A 102 -3.54 -0.86 -5.15
C HIS A 102 -4.99 -0.37 -5.28
N VAL A 103 -5.52 0.37 -4.30
CA VAL A 103 -6.87 0.95 -4.39
C VAL A 103 -6.98 1.92 -5.59
N MET A 104 -5.96 2.75 -5.83
CA MET A 104 -5.89 3.62 -7.01
C MET A 104 -5.90 2.81 -8.33
N ASP A 105 -5.17 1.70 -8.40
CA ASP A 105 -5.22 0.80 -9.56
C ASP A 105 -6.63 0.20 -9.75
N TYR A 106 -7.33 -0.12 -8.67
CA TYR A 106 -8.69 -0.67 -8.74
C TYR A 106 -9.73 0.36 -9.20
N GLU A 107 -9.65 1.60 -8.71
CA GLU A 107 -10.53 2.70 -9.12
C GLU A 107 -10.38 3.01 -10.61
N ASN A 108 -9.17 2.89 -11.16
CA ASN A 108 -8.90 3.09 -12.59
C ASN A 108 -9.40 1.96 -13.51
N ARG A 109 -10.03 0.91 -12.97
CA ARG A 109 -10.50 -0.26 -13.74
C ARG A 109 -12.01 -0.32 -13.80
N ASN A 110 -12.57 -0.64 -14.96
CA ASN A 110 -13.98 -1.04 -15.05
C ASN A 110 -14.20 -2.46 -14.48
N THR A 111 -15.45 -2.89 -14.33
CA THR A 111 -15.79 -4.19 -13.71
C THR A 111 -15.15 -5.38 -14.41
N MET A 112 -15.10 -5.38 -15.75
CA MET A 112 -14.41 -6.41 -16.53
C MET A 112 -12.89 -6.39 -16.29
N GLY A 113 -12.31 -5.20 -16.19
CA GLY A 113 -10.91 -4.98 -15.81
C GLY A 113 -10.59 -5.54 -14.42
N MET A 114 -11.51 -5.43 -13.46
CA MET A 114 -11.37 -6.00 -12.12
C MET A 114 -11.44 -7.54 -12.14
N ILE A 115 -12.33 -8.12 -12.93
CA ILE A 115 -12.39 -9.58 -13.12
C ILE A 115 -11.07 -10.09 -13.72
N ARG A 116 -10.59 -9.44 -14.79
CA ARG A 116 -9.30 -9.76 -15.41
C ARG A 116 -8.13 -9.58 -14.43
N PHE A 117 -8.18 -8.54 -13.61
CA PHE A 117 -7.19 -8.33 -12.55
C PHE A 117 -7.18 -9.51 -11.59
N GLY A 118 -8.32 -9.90 -11.04
CA GLY A 118 -8.44 -11.02 -10.10
C GLY A 118 -7.92 -12.33 -10.69
N LEU A 119 -8.32 -12.66 -11.93
CA LEU A 119 -7.82 -13.86 -12.62
C LEU A 119 -6.31 -13.79 -12.86
N GLY A 120 -5.80 -12.65 -13.34
CA GLY A 120 -4.37 -12.45 -13.56
C GLY A 120 -3.57 -12.61 -12.26
N TYR A 121 -4.06 -12.05 -11.16
CA TYR A 121 -3.41 -12.11 -9.86
C TYR A 121 -3.36 -13.54 -9.30
N LEU A 122 -4.39 -14.35 -9.55
CA LEU A 122 -4.44 -15.75 -9.10
C LEU A 122 -3.56 -16.67 -9.94
N PHE A 123 -3.49 -16.46 -11.26
CA PHE A 123 -2.90 -17.44 -12.18
C PHE A 123 -1.57 -17.02 -12.81
N SER A 124 -1.12 -15.76 -12.64
CA SER A 124 0.08 -15.25 -13.31
C SER A 124 1.03 -14.51 -12.38
N THR A 125 2.20 -15.09 -12.10
CA THR A 125 3.27 -14.43 -11.35
C THR A 125 3.77 -13.16 -12.04
N ARG A 126 3.77 -13.11 -13.39
CA ARG A 126 4.13 -11.90 -14.13
C ARG A 126 3.11 -10.79 -13.88
N PHE A 127 1.83 -11.13 -13.83
CA PHE A 127 0.77 -10.17 -13.55
C PHE A 127 0.86 -9.64 -12.12
N VAL A 128 1.11 -10.51 -11.13
CA VAL A 128 1.35 -10.09 -9.74
C VAL A 128 2.49 -9.07 -9.68
N LYS A 129 3.66 -9.38 -10.28
CA LYS A 129 4.78 -8.41 -10.34
C LYS A 129 4.38 -7.06 -10.95
N GLN A 130 3.57 -7.09 -12.01
CA GLN A 130 3.11 -5.85 -12.63
C GLN A 130 2.19 -5.06 -11.70
N ALA A 131 1.27 -5.72 -11.00
CA ALA A 131 0.37 -5.08 -10.05
C ALA A 131 1.14 -4.44 -8.87
N GLU A 132 2.12 -5.15 -8.30
CA GLU A 132 2.98 -4.64 -7.22
C GLU A 132 3.79 -3.41 -7.68
N ARG A 133 4.32 -3.44 -8.91
CA ARG A 133 5.01 -2.29 -9.53
C ARG A 133 4.11 -1.09 -9.76
N VAL A 134 2.86 -1.32 -10.15
CA VAL A 134 1.86 -0.27 -10.33
C VAL A 134 1.52 0.38 -8.99
N ALA A 135 1.34 -0.42 -7.93
CA ALA A 135 1.10 0.10 -6.59
C ALA A 135 2.28 0.94 -6.06
N ASP A 136 3.52 0.45 -6.18
CA ASP A 136 4.72 1.22 -5.83
C ASP A 136 4.82 2.51 -6.66
N THR A 137 4.51 2.45 -7.96
CA THR A 137 4.49 3.65 -8.83
C THR A 137 3.46 4.67 -8.36
N PHE A 138 2.24 4.25 -8.03
CA PHE A 138 1.25 5.16 -7.47
C PHE A 138 1.77 5.80 -6.18
N ALA A 139 2.31 5.02 -5.25
CA ALA A 139 2.88 5.57 -4.01
C ALA A 139 4.01 6.58 -4.27
N VAL A 140 4.95 6.25 -5.14
CA VAL A 140 6.07 7.14 -5.47
C VAL A 140 5.58 8.44 -6.12
N ASN A 141 4.67 8.35 -7.09
CA ASN A 141 4.09 9.51 -7.77
C ASN A 141 3.27 10.41 -6.83
N HIS A 142 2.73 9.86 -5.74
CA HIS A 142 2.02 10.63 -4.70
C HIS A 142 2.96 11.05 -3.56
N GLY A 143 4.28 11.08 -3.77
CA GLY A 143 5.23 11.60 -2.78
C GLY A 143 5.57 10.65 -1.62
N LEU A 144 5.11 9.39 -1.65
CA LEU A 144 5.41 8.40 -0.61
C LEU A 144 6.74 7.67 -0.82
N GLY A 145 7.54 8.03 -1.83
CA GLY A 145 8.79 7.35 -2.20
C GLY A 145 9.73 7.13 -1.01
N ARG A 146 9.91 8.13 -0.13
CA ARG A 146 10.74 8.00 1.08
C ARG A 146 10.23 6.92 2.04
N TYR A 147 8.90 6.83 2.23
CA TYR A 147 8.28 5.86 3.13
C TYR A 147 8.35 4.44 2.56
N ILE A 148 8.15 4.29 1.25
CA ILE A 148 8.32 3.02 0.54
C ILE A 148 9.76 2.52 0.65
N LEU A 149 10.75 3.38 0.42
CA LEU A 149 12.17 3.04 0.58
C LEU A 149 12.49 2.56 1.98
N LYS A 150 12.09 3.32 3.01
CA LYS A 150 12.27 2.93 4.42
C LYS A 150 11.65 1.57 4.70
N THR A 151 10.45 1.32 4.17
CA THR A 151 9.73 0.06 4.34
C THR A 151 10.47 -1.11 3.71
N LYS A 152 11.00 -0.93 2.50
CA LYS A 152 11.77 -1.98 1.82
C LYS A 152 13.08 -2.29 2.53
N HIS A 153 13.83 -1.27 2.96
CA HIS A 153 15.01 -1.46 3.80
C HIS A 153 14.66 -2.18 5.10
N PHE A 154 13.60 -1.76 5.79
CA PHE A 154 13.15 -2.43 7.00
C PHE A 154 12.89 -3.93 6.81
N ILE A 155 12.33 -4.34 5.67
CA ILE A 155 12.09 -5.76 5.36
C ILE A 155 13.38 -6.48 4.96
N LEU A 156 14.17 -5.91 4.05
CA LEU A 156 15.35 -6.57 3.50
C LEU A 156 16.47 -6.69 4.53
N ASP A 157 16.64 -5.66 5.37
CA ASP A 157 17.71 -5.58 6.36
C ASP A 157 17.34 -6.28 7.68
N HIS A 158 16.08 -6.72 7.84
CA HIS A 158 15.64 -7.41 9.06
C HIS A 158 16.28 -8.80 9.16
N ALA A 159 17.30 -8.96 10.00
CA ALA A 159 18.01 -10.23 10.18
C ALA A 159 17.09 -11.40 10.58
N SER A 160 15.98 -11.12 11.28
CA SER A 160 15.06 -12.13 11.80
C SER A 160 13.96 -12.55 10.82
N LEU A 161 13.88 -11.96 9.62
CA LEU A 161 12.95 -12.40 8.59
C LEU A 161 13.49 -13.62 7.84
N SER A 162 12.61 -14.58 7.55
CA SER A 162 13.00 -15.78 6.81
C SER A 162 13.53 -15.40 5.42
N GLU A 163 14.62 -16.03 5.01
CA GLU A 163 15.24 -15.78 3.70
C GLU A 163 14.25 -16.00 2.54
N LYS A 164 13.38 -17.01 2.67
CA LYS A 164 12.28 -17.27 1.73
C LYS A 164 11.33 -16.06 1.57
N TYR A 165 11.03 -15.35 2.66
CA TYR A 165 10.19 -14.15 2.61
C TYR A 165 10.93 -12.99 1.96
N LYS A 166 12.20 -12.76 2.32
CA LYS A 166 13.04 -11.73 1.68
C LYS A 166 13.17 -11.95 0.16
N GLN A 167 13.45 -13.18 -0.27
CA GLN A 167 13.50 -13.55 -1.68
C GLN A 167 12.17 -13.38 -2.40
N LYS A 168 11.04 -13.64 -1.71
CA LYS A 168 9.71 -13.35 -2.27
C LYS A 168 9.57 -11.85 -2.55
N ILE A 169 9.89 -11.00 -1.58
CA ILE A 169 9.79 -9.54 -1.71
C ILE A 169 10.75 -9.04 -2.81
N ALA A 170 12.03 -9.44 -2.78
CA ALA A 170 13.02 -9.05 -3.79
C ALA A 170 12.61 -9.43 -5.23
N ARG A 171 11.83 -10.51 -5.41
CA ARG A 171 11.36 -10.96 -6.73
C ARG A 171 10.11 -10.23 -7.21
N LEU A 172 9.24 -9.78 -6.30
CA LEU A 172 7.92 -9.24 -6.64
C LEU A 172 7.90 -7.71 -6.75
N TYR A 173 8.69 -7.02 -5.93
CA TYR A 173 8.67 -5.57 -5.79
C TYR A 173 9.80 -4.90 -6.59
N LEU A 174 9.70 -3.58 -6.78
CA LEU A 174 10.83 -2.77 -7.25
C LEU A 174 11.99 -2.83 -6.24
N SER A 175 13.24 -2.79 -6.71
CA SER A 175 14.37 -2.65 -5.81
C SER A 175 14.40 -1.25 -5.17
N PRO A 176 15.09 -1.06 -4.03
CA PRO A 176 15.31 0.29 -3.50
C PRO A 176 15.91 1.24 -4.54
N ASP A 177 16.87 0.78 -5.33
CA ASP A 177 17.51 1.58 -6.39
C ASP A 177 16.52 1.99 -7.48
N ASP A 178 15.63 1.08 -7.90
CA ASP A 178 14.59 1.39 -8.90
C ASP A 178 13.66 2.51 -8.41
N ILE A 179 13.31 2.50 -7.12
CA ILE A 179 12.46 3.56 -6.54
C ILE A 179 13.22 4.87 -6.44
N VAL A 180 14.49 4.85 -6.04
CA VAL A 180 15.32 6.07 -6.03
C VAL A 180 15.38 6.68 -7.43
N GLU A 181 15.57 5.85 -8.45
CA GLU A 181 15.57 6.29 -9.84
C GLU A 181 14.21 6.85 -10.28
N GLN A 182 13.11 6.24 -9.84
CA GLN A 182 11.76 6.74 -10.11
C GLN A 182 11.52 8.10 -9.45
N VAL A 183 11.89 8.26 -8.18
CA VAL A 183 11.79 9.54 -7.45
C VAL A 183 12.64 10.61 -8.15
N ARG A 184 13.88 10.29 -8.54
CA ARG A 184 14.75 11.23 -9.27
C ARG A 184 14.17 11.71 -10.59
N LYS A 185 13.53 10.80 -11.34
CA LYS A 185 12.86 11.15 -12.61
C LYS A 185 11.71 12.12 -12.40
N LEU A 186 10.87 11.86 -11.39
CA LEU A 186 9.77 12.76 -11.04
C LEU A 186 10.28 14.14 -10.62
N GLU A 187 11.28 14.21 -9.75
CA GLU A 187 11.89 15.48 -9.33
C GLU A 187 12.51 16.25 -10.51
N ALA A 188 13.05 15.56 -11.51
CA ALA A 188 13.61 16.18 -12.71
C ALA A 188 12.51 16.72 -13.65
N GLU A 189 11.39 15.99 -13.79
CA GLU A 189 10.22 16.43 -14.57
C GLU A 189 9.56 17.67 -13.95
N GLU A 190 9.39 17.69 -12.62
CA GLU A 190 8.87 18.85 -11.89
C GLU A 190 9.77 20.10 -12.03
N ARG A 191 11.10 19.91 -12.06
CA ARG A 191 12.05 21.02 -12.27
C ARG A 191 12.14 21.47 -13.73
N GLY A 192 11.78 20.61 -14.68
CA GLY A 192 11.83 20.88 -16.12
C GLY A 192 10.58 21.56 -16.69
N ASN A 193 9.48 21.62 -15.92
CA ASN A 193 8.26 22.34 -16.25
C ASN A 193 8.18 23.64 -15.42
N PRO A 194 8.83 24.75 -15.85
CA PRO A 194 8.52 26.04 -15.27
C PRO A 194 7.07 26.39 -15.65
N SER A 195 6.23 26.53 -14.63
CA SER A 195 4.86 27.04 -14.76
C SER A 195 4.84 28.44 -15.38
#